data_AF-K8A6C9-F1
#
_entry.id   AF-K8A6C9-F1
#
_cell.length_a   1.000
_cell.length_b   1.000
_cell.length_c   1.000
_cell.angle_alpha   90.00
_cell.angle_beta   90.00
_cell.angle_gamma   90.00
#
_symmetry.space_group_name_H-M   'P 1'
#
loop_
_entity.id
_entity.type
_entity.pdbx_description
1 polymer ?
#
loop_
_entity_poly.entity_id
_entity_poly.type
_entity_poly.pdbx_seq_one_letter_code
_entity_poly.pdbx_strand_id
1 'polypeptide(L)'
;MFGVDSAATTRFIKAFWNAHVYDWKTLETSRHGQYGKPMGKLWESDFEQQPPFFATKGLSFLNAGNDLIYSAGMLYEHDHDAGALTWAKRLAEQYVLPRDKKTGLGVYQFTQPLKRADTTDDTDTNSKYGDRAQRQFGPELGPDALEGNMLLKGRTSTLYSENALMQLALAKSLGRDGNDLKKWTLDGLKAFATYAYNEKTNTLRPMLANGTDLSGYTLKRDGYYGKKGTTLQPYPAGDEFLLSYARAWTLEQDPVLWTVARGIARGQGLGDIGSPGGADHKLNMDTDNHEPYAIFALIDLWQASGQKAYLTLADRIADNILKTRRVNGFFMDNPQAEYASIDNIAPYALLALEAAFEDKPGAVAPFLNGARIHRRRLPDARRHRALFHPRR
;
A
#
# COMPACT_ATOMS: atom_id res chain seq x y z
N MET A 1 13.24 15.78 6.32
CA MET A 1 12.95 16.29 7.69
C MET A 1 14.20 16.23 8.57
N PHE A 2 14.81 15.05 8.77
CA PHE A 2 16.05 14.92 9.55
C PHE A 2 17.19 15.87 9.12
N GLY A 3 17.41 16.05 7.81
CA GLY A 3 18.43 16.99 7.30
C GLY A 3 18.18 18.48 7.59
N VAL A 4 17.03 18.84 8.17
CA VAL A 4 16.69 20.23 8.57
C VAL A 4 16.68 20.35 10.09
N ASP A 5 15.93 19.49 10.79
CA ASP A 5 15.88 19.45 12.25
C ASP A 5 15.67 18.00 12.73
N SER A 6 16.79 17.34 13.07
CA SER A 6 16.77 15.97 13.57
C SER A 6 15.99 15.88 14.89
N ALA A 7 16.21 16.78 15.84
CA ALA A 7 15.56 16.74 17.14
C ALA A 7 14.03 16.85 17.04
N ALA A 8 13.51 17.74 16.18
CA ALA A 8 12.08 17.84 15.93
C ALA A 8 11.52 16.61 15.22
N THR A 9 12.26 16.05 14.26
CA THR A 9 11.85 14.84 13.53
C THR A 9 11.78 13.63 14.47
N THR A 10 12.78 13.43 15.33
CA THR A 10 12.81 12.37 16.34
C THR A 10 11.66 12.51 17.33
N ARG A 11 11.37 13.73 17.80
CA ARG A 11 10.17 13.98 18.65
C ARG A 11 8.88 13.66 17.92
N PHE A 12 8.75 14.02 16.65
CA PHE A 12 7.57 13.72 15.85
C PHE A 12 7.34 12.20 15.74
N ILE A 13 8.36 11.43 15.38
CA ILE A 13 8.25 9.98 15.21
C ILE A 13 7.87 9.30 16.53
N LYS A 14 8.55 9.66 17.63
CA LYS A 14 8.24 9.11 18.96
C LYS A 14 6.82 9.49 19.40
N ALA A 15 6.39 10.73 19.18
CA ALA A 15 5.03 11.16 19.51
C ALA A 15 3.96 10.51 18.63
N PHE A 16 4.27 10.24 17.36
CA PHE A 16 3.40 9.56 16.42
C PHE A 16 3.08 8.14 16.92
N TRP A 17 4.12 7.37 17.26
CA TRP A 17 3.94 6.04 17.87
C TRP A 17 3.20 6.10 19.21
N ASN A 18 3.55 7.04 20.09
CA ASN A 18 2.89 7.23 21.38
C ASN A 18 1.37 7.50 21.25
N ALA A 19 0.95 8.19 20.19
CA ALA A 19 -0.44 8.54 19.98
C ALA A 19 -1.25 7.44 19.29
N HIS A 20 -0.60 6.60 18.47
CA HIS A 20 -1.25 5.60 17.62
C HIS A 20 -1.18 4.17 18.15
N VAL A 21 -0.25 3.86 19.06
CA VAL A 21 -0.25 2.60 19.81
C VAL A 21 -1.12 2.76 21.06
N TYR A 22 -2.28 2.11 21.07
CA TYR A 22 -3.23 2.15 22.18
C TYR A 22 -2.83 1.22 23.32
N ASP A 23 -2.28 0.05 22.98
CA ASP A 23 -1.73 -0.90 23.94
C ASP A 23 -0.42 -1.47 23.40
N TRP A 24 0.69 -1.15 24.06
CA TRP A 24 2.02 -1.61 23.70
C TRP A 24 2.22 -3.10 24.00
N LYS A 25 1.53 -3.63 25.02
CA LYS A 25 1.66 -5.04 25.41
C LYS A 25 1.22 -5.97 24.30
N THR A 26 0.13 -5.61 23.62
CA THR A 26 -0.47 -6.41 22.54
C THR A 26 -0.25 -5.84 21.15
N LEU A 27 0.36 -4.65 21.06
CA LEU A 27 0.51 -3.85 19.84
C LEU A 27 -0.84 -3.47 19.19
N GLU A 28 -1.84 -3.13 20.02
CA GLU A 28 -3.08 -2.53 19.52
C GLU A 28 -2.78 -1.17 18.89
N THR A 29 -2.98 -1.05 17.57
CA THR A 29 -2.75 0.18 16.81
C THR A 29 -4.04 0.81 16.30
N SER A 30 -3.98 2.11 16.02
CA SER A 30 -5.08 2.89 15.49
C SER A 30 -4.61 3.80 14.35
N ARG A 31 -5.44 3.97 13.32
CA ARG A 31 -5.23 4.99 12.29
C ARG A 31 -5.42 6.44 12.78
N HIS A 32 -5.87 6.63 14.02
CA HIS A 32 -6.11 7.95 14.61
C HIS A 32 -5.35 8.06 15.93
N GLY A 33 -4.53 9.11 16.05
CA GLY A 33 -3.84 9.52 17.27
C GLY A 33 -4.37 10.85 17.78
N GLN A 34 -4.36 11.01 19.10
CA GLN A 34 -4.75 12.26 19.75
C GLN A 34 -3.57 13.23 19.88
N TYR A 35 -3.81 14.51 19.60
CA TYR A 35 -2.86 15.58 19.92
C TYR A 35 -2.73 15.76 21.44
N GLY A 36 -1.57 16.27 21.88
CA GLY A 36 -1.34 16.65 23.28
C GLY A 36 -1.20 15.49 24.26
N LYS A 37 -1.05 14.23 23.79
CA LYS A 37 -0.77 13.10 24.68
C LYS A 37 0.63 13.23 25.31
N PRO A 38 0.74 13.11 26.65
CA PRO A 38 2.03 12.93 27.32
C PRO A 38 2.76 11.69 26.78
N MET A 39 4.09 11.73 26.76
CA MET A 39 4.93 10.60 26.33
C MET A 39 4.86 9.47 27.36
N GLY A 40 4.59 8.24 26.91
CA GLY A 40 4.66 7.03 27.73
C GLY A 40 6.04 6.37 27.71
N LYS A 41 6.09 5.09 28.11
CA LYS A 41 7.32 4.26 28.09
C LYS A 41 7.86 3.98 26.69
N LEU A 42 7.00 4.09 25.67
CA LEU A 42 7.38 3.94 24.27
C LEU A 42 8.12 2.61 24.03
N TRP A 43 9.34 2.64 23.51
CA TRP A 43 10.14 1.46 23.19
C TRP A 43 10.46 0.57 24.40
N GLU A 44 10.43 1.11 25.62
CA GLU A 44 10.67 0.39 26.88
C GLU A 44 9.43 -0.35 27.41
N SER A 45 8.32 -0.31 26.67
CA SER A 45 7.11 -1.04 27.04
C SER A 45 7.31 -2.56 26.92
N ASP A 46 6.64 -3.32 27.77
CA ASP A 46 6.60 -4.77 27.64
C ASP A 46 5.79 -5.17 26.39
N PHE A 47 6.09 -6.35 25.83
CA PHE A 47 5.37 -6.92 24.71
C PHE A 47 5.10 -8.40 24.92
N GLU A 48 3.88 -8.82 24.61
CA GLU A 48 3.42 -10.21 24.66
C GLU A 48 2.68 -10.52 23.36
N GLN A 49 3.27 -11.41 22.54
CA GLN A 49 2.69 -11.81 21.26
C GLN A 49 1.32 -12.45 21.47
N GLN A 50 0.32 -11.93 20.74
CA GLN A 50 -1.04 -12.46 20.76
C GLN A 50 -1.29 -13.41 19.57
N PRO A 51 -2.29 -14.31 19.67
CA PRO A 51 -2.73 -15.10 18.54
C PRO A 51 -3.24 -14.22 17.39
N PRO A 52 -3.13 -14.68 16.13
CA PRO A 52 -3.68 -13.98 14.97
C PRO A 52 -5.15 -13.56 15.16
N PHE A 53 -5.48 -12.35 14.72
CA PHE A 53 -6.84 -11.80 14.77
C PHE A 53 -7.45 -11.70 16.17
N PHE A 54 -6.64 -11.46 17.21
CA PHE A 54 -7.17 -11.09 18.52
C PHE A 54 -8.04 -9.82 18.43
N ALA A 55 -9.04 -9.72 19.31
CA ALA A 55 -10.07 -8.69 19.22
C ALA A 55 -9.65 -7.40 19.93
N THR A 56 -9.68 -6.27 19.23
CA THR A 56 -9.27 -4.96 19.78
C THR A 56 -10.21 -3.82 19.38
N LYS A 57 -10.09 -2.66 20.03
CA LYS A 57 -10.87 -1.46 19.64
C LYS A 57 -10.19 -0.72 18.48
N GLY A 58 -8.87 -0.59 18.54
CA GLY A 58 -8.02 -0.04 17.51
C GLY A 58 -8.06 -0.88 16.24
N LEU A 59 -8.15 -0.21 15.09
CA LEU A 59 -8.17 -0.87 13.79
C LEU A 59 -6.76 -0.83 13.21
N SER A 60 -6.11 -1.99 13.20
CA SER A 60 -4.71 -2.20 12.78
C SER A 60 -4.53 -2.18 11.26
N PHE A 61 -5.23 -1.28 10.55
CA PHE A 61 -5.13 -1.18 9.09
C PHE A 61 -3.70 -0.91 8.65
N LEU A 62 -3.24 -1.67 7.68
CA LEU A 62 -1.88 -1.61 7.17
C LEU A 62 -1.52 -0.26 6.55
N ASN A 63 -2.48 0.53 6.07
CA ASN A 63 -2.18 1.87 5.57
C ASN A 63 -1.58 2.78 6.65
N ALA A 64 -2.11 2.75 7.88
CA ALA A 64 -1.50 3.45 9.02
C ALA A 64 -0.29 2.69 9.59
N GLY A 65 -0.33 1.34 9.54
CA GLY A 65 0.80 0.50 9.92
C GLY A 65 2.06 0.78 9.10
N ASN A 66 1.92 1.07 7.81
CA ASN A 66 3.00 1.43 6.90
C ASN A 66 3.77 2.65 7.40
N ASP A 67 3.08 3.73 7.78
CA ASP A 67 3.70 4.94 8.28
C ASP A 67 4.40 4.72 9.63
N LEU A 68 3.82 3.90 10.51
CA LEU A 68 4.46 3.53 11.77
C LEU A 68 5.77 2.77 11.51
N ILE A 69 5.72 1.69 10.72
CA ILE A 69 6.90 0.87 10.37
C ILE A 69 7.96 1.75 9.70
N TYR A 70 7.57 2.54 8.70
CA TYR A 70 8.47 3.42 7.96
C TYR A 70 9.15 4.44 8.87
N SER A 71 8.38 5.18 9.66
CA SER A 71 8.92 6.22 10.54
C SER A 71 9.90 5.66 11.58
N ALA A 72 9.62 4.50 12.18
CA ALA A 72 10.54 3.88 13.12
C ALA A 72 11.79 3.29 12.44
N GLY A 73 11.65 2.73 11.23
CA GLY A 73 12.79 2.30 10.41
C GLY A 73 13.72 3.47 10.06
N MET A 74 13.15 4.60 9.62
CA MET A 74 13.92 5.82 9.34
C MET A 74 14.59 6.40 10.59
N LEU A 75 13.94 6.31 11.76
CA LEU A 75 14.54 6.76 13.01
C LEU A 75 15.78 5.92 13.37
N TYR A 76 15.73 4.60 13.15
CA TYR A 76 16.91 3.76 13.32
C TYR A 76 18.01 4.07 12.28
N GLU A 77 17.63 4.28 11.02
CA GLU A 77 18.59 4.61 9.96
C GLU A 77 19.37 5.91 10.25
N HIS A 78 18.70 6.92 10.82
CA HIS A 78 19.31 8.22 11.10
C HIS A 78 19.96 8.34 12.48
N ASP A 79 19.34 7.80 13.54
CA ASP A 79 19.76 8.00 14.93
C ASP A 79 20.28 6.71 15.61
N HIS A 80 20.27 5.57 14.90
CA HIS A 80 20.60 4.24 15.44
C HIS A 80 19.77 3.84 16.69
N ASP A 81 18.52 4.33 16.77
CA ASP A 81 17.57 3.98 17.85
C ASP A 81 17.13 2.51 17.72
N ALA A 82 17.84 1.60 18.39
CA ALA A 82 17.57 0.16 18.34
C ALA A 82 16.17 -0.22 18.86
N GLY A 83 15.62 0.60 19.77
CA GLY A 83 14.24 0.44 20.23
C GLY A 83 13.26 0.64 19.08
N ALA A 84 13.43 1.73 18.32
CA ALA A 84 12.61 1.99 17.14
C ALA A 84 12.67 0.84 16.12
N LEU A 85 13.87 0.32 15.79
CA LEU A 85 13.99 -0.82 14.87
C LEU A 85 13.26 -2.07 15.39
N THR A 86 13.41 -2.37 16.69
CA THR A 86 12.76 -3.53 17.31
C THR A 86 11.25 -3.46 17.15
N TRP A 87 10.65 -2.30 17.42
CA TRP A 87 9.20 -2.11 17.28
C TRP A 87 8.74 -2.01 15.83
N ALA A 88 9.55 -1.47 14.92
CA ALA A 88 9.28 -1.47 13.48
C ALA A 88 9.18 -2.90 12.94
N LYS A 89 10.17 -3.75 13.23
CA LYS A 89 10.18 -5.16 12.82
C LYS A 89 9.04 -5.95 13.47
N ARG A 90 8.79 -5.74 14.76
CA ARG A 90 7.69 -6.39 15.49
C ARG A 90 6.33 -6.03 14.91
N LEU A 91 6.11 -4.76 14.56
CA LEU A 91 4.86 -4.33 13.92
C LEU A 91 4.73 -4.90 12.51
N ALA A 92 5.80 -4.89 11.71
CA ALA A 92 5.79 -5.53 10.39
C ALA A 92 5.45 -7.03 10.50
N GLU A 93 6.04 -7.73 11.47
CA GLU A 93 5.80 -9.15 11.73
C GLU A 93 4.35 -9.44 12.13
N GLN A 94 3.65 -8.51 12.78
CA GLN A 94 2.22 -8.70 13.07
C GLN A 94 1.37 -8.87 11.81
N TYR A 95 1.78 -8.35 10.65
CA TYR A 95 1.09 -8.56 9.37
C TYR A 95 1.54 -9.85 8.65
N VAL A 96 2.56 -10.53 9.17
CA VAL A 96 3.13 -11.77 8.61
C VAL A 96 2.61 -12.98 9.37
N LEU A 97 2.58 -12.94 10.70
CA LEU A 97 2.14 -14.07 11.54
C LEU A 97 0.73 -14.58 11.20
N PRO A 98 -0.27 -13.71 10.89
CA PRO A 98 -1.62 -14.10 10.51
C PRO A 98 -1.77 -14.55 9.07
N ARG A 99 -0.72 -14.50 8.25
CA ARG A 99 -0.78 -15.03 6.87
C ARG A 99 -1.28 -16.46 6.88
N ASP A 100 -2.12 -16.76 5.91
CA ASP A 100 -2.68 -18.09 5.75
C ASP A 100 -1.55 -19.12 5.57
N LYS A 101 -1.60 -20.22 6.33
CA LYS A 101 -0.49 -21.18 6.40
C LYS A 101 -0.35 -22.01 5.13
N LYS A 102 -1.39 -22.11 4.31
CA LYS A 102 -1.38 -22.88 3.07
C LYS A 102 -0.95 -22.04 1.88
N THR A 103 -1.45 -20.82 1.79
CA THR A 103 -1.27 -19.95 0.61
C THR A 103 -0.20 -18.88 0.81
N GLY A 104 0.11 -18.49 2.05
CA GLY A 104 1.00 -17.37 2.36
C GLY A 104 0.38 -15.99 2.14
N LEU A 105 -0.90 -15.91 1.78
CA LEU A 105 -1.62 -14.67 1.50
C LEU A 105 -1.98 -13.89 2.77
N GLY A 106 -2.23 -12.59 2.61
CA GLY A 106 -2.63 -11.67 3.68
C GLY A 106 -1.47 -10.96 4.39
N VAL A 107 -1.75 -10.08 5.37
CA VAL A 107 -3.08 -9.60 5.78
C VAL A 107 -3.16 -8.07 5.76
N TYR A 108 -4.35 -7.53 5.55
CA TYR A 108 -4.58 -6.07 5.58
C TYR A 108 -4.57 -5.48 7.00
N GLN A 109 -4.86 -6.30 8.00
CA GLN A 109 -4.84 -5.98 9.43
C GLN A 109 -4.67 -7.28 10.22
N PHE A 110 -4.09 -7.21 11.41
CA PHE A 110 -3.78 -8.38 12.23
C PHE A 110 -4.71 -8.55 13.45
N THR A 111 -5.58 -7.58 13.68
CA THR A 111 -6.66 -7.64 14.69
C THR A 111 -8.03 -7.67 14.02
N GLN A 112 -9.01 -8.20 14.74
CA GLN A 112 -10.42 -8.01 14.38
C GLN A 112 -11.07 -7.02 15.36
N PRO A 113 -12.10 -6.26 14.94
CA PRO A 113 -12.74 -5.33 15.85
C PRO A 113 -13.53 -6.04 16.95
N LEU A 114 -13.32 -5.61 18.19
CA LEU A 114 -14.05 -6.07 19.36
C LEU A 114 -15.54 -5.71 19.23
N LYS A 115 -16.38 -6.74 19.17
CA LYS A 115 -17.84 -6.61 19.21
C LYS A 115 -18.27 -6.12 20.59
N ARG A 116 -18.95 -4.98 20.63
CA ARG A 116 -19.40 -4.24 21.82
C ARG A 116 -20.88 -3.90 21.79
N ALA A 117 -21.56 -4.14 20.66
CA ALA A 117 -22.99 -3.95 20.48
C ALA A 117 -23.51 -4.88 19.36
N ASP A 118 -24.83 -4.98 19.25
CA ASP A 118 -25.53 -5.64 18.15
C ASP A 118 -26.19 -4.63 17.21
N THR A 119 -26.39 -5.02 15.96
CA THR A 119 -27.17 -4.28 14.97
C THR A 119 -28.00 -5.26 14.14
N THR A 120 -29.19 -4.83 13.73
CA THR A 120 -30.03 -5.52 12.74
C THR A 120 -29.99 -4.83 11.37
N ASP A 121 -29.24 -3.73 11.25
CA ASP A 121 -29.06 -2.97 10.02
C ASP A 121 -27.70 -3.29 9.41
N ASP A 122 -27.73 -3.96 8.25
CA ASP A 122 -26.55 -4.33 7.48
C ASP A 122 -25.79 -3.11 6.91
N THR A 123 -26.47 -1.97 6.77
CA THR A 123 -25.85 -0.73 6.28
C THR A 123 -25.06 0.01 7.37
N ASP A 124 -25.37 -0.22 8.66
CA ASP A 124 -24.57 0.31 9.77
C ASP A 124 -23.33 -0.57 9.99
N THR A 125 -22.21 -0.10 9.45
CA THR A 125 -20.94 -0.82 9.39
C THR A 125 -19.94 -0.37 10.47
N ASN A 126 -20.43 0.25 11.55
CA ASN A 126 -19.58 0.62 12.67
C ASN A 126 -18.86 -0.61 13.26
N SER A 127 -17.55 -0.49 13.52
CA SER A 127 -16.73 -1.60 14.04
C SER A 127 -17.15 -2.08 15.42
N LYS A 128 -17.91 -1.29 16.19
CA LYS A 128 -18.48 -1.75 17.48
C LYS A 128 -19.41 -2.95 17.34
N TYR A 129 -19.89 -3.27 16.14
CA TYR A 129 -20.73 -4.46 15.90
C TYR A 129 -19.95 -5.72 15.52
N GLY A 130 -18.61 -5.69 15.62
CA GLY A 130 -17.74 -6.81 15.26
C GLY A 130 -17.17 -6.70 13.85
N ASP A 131 -16.47 -7.76 13.42
CA ASP A 131 -15.75 -7.78 12.14
C ASP A 131 -16.72 -7.62 10.97
N ARG A 132 -16.44 -6.64 10.11
CA ARG A 132 -17.35 -6.29 9.02
C ARG A 132 -17.33 -7.30 7.87
N ALA A 133 -16.22 -8.01 7.66
CA ALA A 133 -16.18 -9.11 6.71
C ALA A 133 -16.97 -10.30 7.27
N GLN A 134 -16.84 -10.57 8.57
CA GLN A 134 -17.54 -11.70 9.19
C GLN A 134 -19.06 -11.50 9.12
N ARG A 135 -19.53 -10.27 9.32
CA ARG A 135 -20.95 -9.92 9.16
C ARG A 135 -21.44 -10.09 7.72
N GLN A 136 -20.68 -9.63 6.72
CA GLN A 136 -21.15 -9.59 5.34
C GLN A 136 -20.96 -10.92 4.59
N PHE A 137 -19.91 -11.67 4.90
CA PHE A 137 -19.50 -12.88 4.18
C PHE A 137 -19.47 -14.14 5.06
N GLY A 138 -19.35 -14.01 6.38
CA GLY A 138 -19.26 -15.15 7.30
C GLY A 138 -20.40 -16.17 7.18
N PRO A 139 -21.67 -15.77 6.94
CA PRO A 139 -22.74 -16.75 6.73
C PRO A 139 -22.51 -17.72 5.56
N GLU A 140 -21.81 -17.29 4.51
CA GLU A 140 -21.52 -18.12 3.33
C GLU A 140 -20.09 -18.69 3.31
N LEU A 141 -19.12 -17.93 3.83
CA LEU A 141 -17.69 -18.21 3.67
C LEU A 141 -17.01 -18.64 4.98
N GLY A 142 -17.76 -18.71 6.09
CA GLY A 142 -17.27 -19.23 7.35
C GLY A 142 -16.36 -18.27 8.13
N PRO A 143 -15.61 -18.79 9.12
CA PRO A 143 -14.87 -17.98 10.09
C PRO A 143 -13.64 -17.26 9.53
N ASP A 144 -13.14 -17.66 8.35
CA ASP A 144 -11.97 -17.02 7.72
C ASP A 144 -12.29 -15.66 7.09
N ALA A 145 -13.59 -15.32 6.98
CA ALA A 145 -14.07 -14.08 6.43
C ALA A 145 -13.84 -12.90 7.39
N LEU A 146 -12.57 -12.59 7.68
CA LEU A 146 -12.15 -11.48 8.53
C LEU A 146 -11.60 -10.33 7.69
N GLU A 147 -11.68 -9.11 8.21
CA GLU A 147 -11.28 -7.91 7.46
C GLU A 147 -9.85 -7.96 6.92
N GLY A 148 -8.94 -8.55 7.68
CA GLY A 148 -7.53 -8.72 7.29
C GLY A 148 -7.33 -9.74 6.18
N ASN A 149 -8.24 -10.69 6.03
CA ASN A 149 -8.20 -11.73 4.99
C ASN A 149 -8.85 -11.29 3.67
N MET A 150 -9.50 -10.13 3.61
CA MET A 150 -10.17 -9.66 2.39
C MET A 150 -9.17 -9.04 1.41
N LEU A 151 -8.71 -9.83 0.44
CA LEU A 151 -7.78 -9.40 -0.62
C LEU A 151 -8.55 -8.84 -1.83
N LEU A 152 -9.07 -7.64 -1.65
CA LEU A 152 -9.88 -6.92 -2.64
C LEU A 152 -9.12 -5.70 -3.18
N LYS A 153 -9.58 -5.17 -4.32
CA LYS A 153 -9.05 -3.94 -4.92
C LYS A 153 -8.90 -2.82 -3.88
N GLY A 154 -7.77 -2.12 -3.93
CA GLY A 154 -7.39 -1.08 -2.95
C GLY A 154 -6.66 -1.66 -1.73
N ARG A 155 -7.19 -2.71 -1.09
CA ARG A 155 -6.48 -3.38 0.03
C ARG A 155 -5.21 -4.07 -0.44
N THR A 156 -5.29 -4.72 -1.60
CA THR A 156 -4.14 -5.34 -2.26
C THR A 156 -3.13 -4.30 -2.75
N SER A 157 -3.55 -3.10 -3.15
CA SER A 157 -2.63 -2.00 -3.46
C SER A 157 -1.86 -1.55 -2.21
N THR A 158 -2.54 -1.41 -1.05
CA THR A 158 -1.84 -1.10 0.20
C THR A 158 -0.85 -2.20 0.62
N LEU A 159 -1.23 -3.47 0.49
CA LEU A 159 -0.40 -4.60 0.94
C LEU A 159 0.73 -4.97 -0.03
N TYR A 160 0.44 -5.03 -1.33
CA TYR A 160 1.35 -5.56 -2.35
C TYR A 160 1.92 -4.47 -3.28
N SER A 161 1.61 -3.20 -3.03
CA SER A 161 2.31 -2.05 -3.63
C SER A 161 2.89 -1.14 -2.54
N GLU A 162 2.07 -0.37 -1.81
CA GLU A 162 2.56 0.64 -0.84
C GLU A 162 3.46 0.04 0.25
N ASN A 163 2.98 -1.00 0.94
CA ASN A 163 3.75 -1.70 1.97
C ASN A 163 4.99 -2.38 1.38
N ALA A 164 4.85 -3.03 0.22
CA ALA A 164 5.95 -3.73 -0.42
C ALA A 164 7.08 -2.77 -0.83
N LEU A 165 6.75 -1.63 -1.45
CA LEU A 165 7.74 -0.63 -1.84
C LEU A 165 8.48 -0.06 -0.63
N MET A 166 7.75 0.24 0.45
CA MET A 166 8.31 0.73 1.70
C MET A 166 9.23 -0.32 2.35
N GLN A 167 8.79 -1.57 2.49
CA GLN A 167 9.59 -2.62 3.14
C GLN A 167 10.81 -3.03 2.31
N LEU A 168 10.71 -3.08 0.98
CA LEU A 168 11.87 -3.35 0.11
C LEU A 168 12.90 -2.23 0.18
N ALA A 169 12.45 -0.96 0.23
CA ALA A 169 13.34 0.17 0.40
C ALA A 169 14.06 0.15 1.77
N LEU A 170 13.31 -0.06 2.86
CA LEU A 170 13.90 -0.24 4.19
C LEU A 170 14.84 -1.44 4.23
N ALA A 171 14.46 -2.58 3.65
CA ALA A 171 15.31 -3.75 3.67
C ALA A 171 16.65 -3.51 2.96
N LYS A 172 16.62 -2.74 1.86
CA LYS A 172 17.84 -2.31 1.16
C LYS A 172 18.68 -1.35 2.02
N SER A 173 18.07 -0.35 2.67
CA SER A 173 18.82 0.63 3.48
C SER A 173 19.40 0.04 4.76
N LEU A 174 18.65 -0.86 5.41
CA LEU A 174 19.05 -1.51 6.66
C LEU A 174 20.04 -2.66 6.48
N GLY A 175 20.30 -3.09 5.23
CA GLY A 175 21.20 -4.21 4.94
C GLY A 175 20.79 -5.49 5.68
N ARG A 176 21.69 -6.03 6.51
CA ARG A 176 21.45 -7.30 7.23
C ARG A 176 20.28 -7.21 8.22
N ASP A 177 20.06 -6.07 8.84
CA ASP A 177 18.98 -5.88 9.82
C ASP A 177 17.58 -5.92 9.15
N GLY A 178 17.55 -5.65 7.85
CA GLY A 178 16.36 -5.67 7.00
C GLY A 178 16.05 -7.01 6.33
N ASN A 179 16.85 -8.06 6.55
CA ASN A 179 16.66 -9.35 5.88
C ASN A 179 15.28 -9.97 6.10
N ASP A 180 14.72 -9.85 7.31
CA ASP A 180 13.38 -10.35 7.61
C ASP A 180 12.31 -9.60 6.82
N LEU A 181 12.41 -8.26 6.75
CA LEU A 181 11.50 -7.42 5.96
C LEU A 181 11.55 -7.80 4.48
N LYS A 182 12.77 -7.99 3.93
CA LYS A 182 12.97 -8.47 2.57
C LYS A 182 12.24 -9.80 2.36
N LYS A 183 12.54 -10.80 3.21
CA LYS A 183 11.97 -12.15 3.10
C LYS A 183 10.45 -12.11 3.15
N TRP A 184 9.88 -11.46 4.16
CA TRP A 184 8.43 -11.39 4.34
C TRP A 184 7.74 -10.68 3.18
N THR A 185 8.35 -9.64 2.63
CA THR A 185 7.78 -8.92 1.48
C THR A 185 7.78 -9.79 0.23
N LEU A 186 8.92 -10.41 -0.09
CA LEU A 186 9.07 -11.28 -1.26
C LEU A 186 8.15 -12.50 -1.18
N ASP A 187 8.08 -13.16 -0.02
CA ASP A 187 7.18 -14.30 0.18
C ASP A 187 5.70 -13.91 -0.05
N GLY A 188 5.30 -12.72 0.41
CA GLY A 188 3.94 -12.20 0.22
C GLY A 188 3.63 -11.86 -1.24
N LEU A 189 4.55 -11.22 -1.95
CA LEU A 189 4.41 -10.92 -3.38
C LEU A 189 4.32 -12.21 -4.21
N LYS A 190 5.16 -13.22 -3.92
CA LYS A 190 5.10 -14.52 -4.60
C LYS A 190 3.78 -15.23 -4.36
N ALA A 191 3.29 -15.25 -3.12
CA ALA A 191 1.97 -15.81 -2.82
C ALA A 191 0.87 -15.10 -3.63
N PHE A 192 0.88 -13.76 -3.66
CA PHE A 192 -0.11 -13.00 -4.40
C PHE A 192 -0.04 -13.25 -5.92
N ALA A 193 1.16 -13.35 -6.48
CA ALA A 193 1.39 -13.75 -7.86
C ALA A 193 0.80 -15.14 -8.16
N THR A 194 1.09 -16.12 -7.31
CA THR A 194 0.64 -17.51 -7.52
C THR A 194 -0.87 -17.66 -7.48
N TYR A 195 -1.55 -17.02 -6.53
CA TYR A 195 -2.98 -17.24 -6.30
C TYR A 195 -3.87 -16.24 -7.01
N ALA A 196 -3.51 -14.95 -7.02
CA ALA A 196 -4.42 -13.90 -7.47
C ALA A 196 -4.20 -13.48 -8.93
N TYR A 197 -2.97 -13.57 -9.44
CA TYR A 197 -2.67 -13.06 -10.78
C TYR A 197 -3.14 -13.99 -11.91
N ASN A 198 -3.64 -13.37 -12.99
CA ASN A 198 -3.99 -14.03 -14.23
C ASN A 198 -3.25 -13.37 -15.39
N GLU A 199 -2.18 -14.05 -15.85
CA GLU A 199 -1.30 -13.57 -16.92
C GLU A 199 -2.04 -13.35 -18.25
N LYS A 200 -3.04 -14.18 -18.57
CA LYS A 200 -3.75 -14.11 -19.86
C LYS A 200 -4.50 -12.80 -20.06
N THR A 201 -4.96 -12.20 -18.96
CA THR A 201 -5.83 -11.02 -19.00
C THR A 201 -5.24 -9.84 -18.23
N ASN A 202 -4.04 -9.97 -17.66
CA ASN A 202 -3.45 -8.98 -16.75
C ASN A 202 -4.42 -8.53 -15.63
N THR A 203 -5.07 -9.50 -14.97
CA THR A 203 -6.02 -9.22 -13.89
C THR A 203 -5.63 -9.89 -12.58
N LEU A 204 -6.10 -9.29 -11.49
CA LEU A 204 -6.02 -9.82 -10.14
C LEU A 204 -7.41 -10.26 -9.69
N ARG A 205 -7.51 -11.49 -9.20
CA ARG A 205 -8.74 -12.03 -8.62
C ARG A 205 -9.04 -11.34 -7.28
N PRO A 206 -10.29 -10.94 -6.99
CA PRO A 206 -10.69 -10.67 -5.61
C PRO A 206 -10.69 -11.98 -4.83
N MET A 207 -10.07 -12.02 -3.65
CA MET A 207 -9.89 -13.27 -2.90
C MET A 207 -10.10 -13.09 -1.38
N LEU A 208 -10.33 -14.22 -0.71
CA LEU A 208 -9.94 -14.38 0.70
C LEU A 208 -8.50 -14.90 0.79
N ALA A 209 -7.80 -14.55 1.86
CA ALA A 209 -6.44 -15.01 2.11
C ALA A 209 -6.32 -16.53 2.26
N ASN A 210 -7.40 -17.27 2.56
CA ASN A 210 -7.36 -18.74 2.56
C ASN A 210 -7.34 -19.36 1.14
N GLY A 211 -7.31 -18.53 0.09
CA GLY A 211 -7.28 -18.94 -1.31
C GLY A 211 -8.65 -19.01 -1.99
N THR A 212 -9.74 -18.68 -1.30
CA THR A 212 -11.07 -18.62 -1.92
C THR A 212 -11.11 -17.51 -2.98
N ASP A 213 -11.39 -17.90 -4.23
CA ASP A 213 -11.64 -16.97 -5.33
C ASP A 213 -13.06 -16.39 -5.23
N LEU A 214 -13.16 -15.06 -5.25
CA LEU A 214 -14.42 -14.31 -5.21
C LEU A 214 -14.80 -13.72 -6.56
N SER A 215 -14.12 -14.10 -7.64
CA SER A 215 -14.46 -13.66 -9.00
C SER A 215 -15.89 -14.06 -9.37
N GLY A 216 -16.72 -13.07 -9.70
CA GLY A 216 -18.15 -13.27 -9.98
C GLY A 216 -19.03 -13.43 -8.74
N TYR A 217 -18.48 -13.36 -7.52
CA TYR A 217 -19.27 -13.47 -6.30
C TYR A 217 -20.19 -12.25 -6.13
N THR A 218 -21.49 -12.50 -6.01
CA THR A 218 -22.51 -11.45 -5.81
C THR A 218 -22.88 -11.34 -4.35
N LEU A 219 -22.68 -10.16 -3.76
CA LEU A 219 -22.93 -9.88 -2.34
C LEU A 219 -24.40 -10.16 -2.00
N LYS A 220 -24.62 -11.03 -1.00
CA LYS A 220 -25.96 -11.49 -0.60
C LYS A 220 -26.72 -10.49 0.26
N ARG A 221 -25.99 -9.55 0.86
CA ARG A 221 -26.49 -8.50 1.76
C ARG A 221 -25.65 -7.23 1.67
N ASP A 222 -26.20 -6.14 2.16
CA ASP A 222 -25.47 -4.88 2.34
C ASP A 222 -24.33 -5.07 3.37
N GLY A 223 -23.38 -4.15 3.36
CA GLY A 223 -22.28 -4.18 4.32
C GLY A 223 -21.11 -3.32 3.89
N TYR A 224 -19.99 -3.49 4.61
CA TYR A 224 -18.82 -2.63 4.46
C TYR A 224 -18.15 -2.72 3.09
N TYR A 225 -18.31 -3.85 2.40
CA TYR A 225 -17.66 -4.13 1.13
C TYR A 225 -18.55 -3.82 -0.09
N GLY A 226 -19.77 -3.35 0.14
CA GLY A 226 -20.68 -2.96 -0.93
C GLY A 226 -22.14 -3.27 -0.59
N LYS A 227 -23.03 -2.81 -1.48
CA LYS A 227 -24.45 -3.09 -1.40
C LYS A 227 -24.77 -4.49 -1.91
N LYS A 228 -25.86 -5.09 -1.42
CA LYS A 228 -26.45 -6.32 -1.94
C LYS A 228 -26.58 -6.24 -3.46
N GLY A 229 -26.24 -7.33 -4.14
CA GLY A 229 -26.25 -7.39 -5.60
C GLY A 229 -25.00 -6.85 -6.28
N THR A 230 -24.07 -6.21 -5.56
CA THR A 230 -22.74 -5.90 -6.11
C THR A 230 -22.01 -7.19 -6.43
N THR A 231 -21.43 -7.29 -7.62
CA THR A 231 -20.60 -8.43 -8.02
C THR A 231 -19.13 -8.07 -7.95
N LEU A 232 -18.34 -8.88 -7.25
CA LEU A 232 -16.89 -8.74 -7.18
C LEU A 232 -16.29 -9.29 -8.47
N GLN A 233 -15.55 -8.46 -9.21
CA GLN A 233 -14.93 -8.82 -10.47
C GLN A 233 -13.41 -8.81 -10.36
N PRO A 234 -12.70 -9.62 -11.17
CA PRO A 234 -11.29 -9.41 -11.43
C PRO A 234 -11.03 -7.95 -11.83
N TYR A 235 -9.92 -7.39 -11.36
CA TYR A 235 -9.53 -6.02 -11.66
C TYR A 235 -8.16 -5.99 -12.34
N PRO A 236 -7.90 -5.03 -13.24
CA PRO A 236 -6.62 -4.95 -13.92
C PRO A 236 -5.48 -4.72 -12.91
N ALA A 237 -4.34 -5.36 -13.14
CA ALA A 237 -3.10 -5.02 -12.44
C ALA A 237 -2.48 -3.78 -13.09
N GLY A 238 -2.45 -2.69 -12.32
CA GLY A 238 -1.89 -1.40 -12.75
C GLY A 238 -0.37 -1.31 -12.63
N ASP A 239 0.18 -0.19 -13.11
CA ASP A 239 1.62 0.10 -13.06
C ASP A 239 2.16 0.22 -11.61
N GLU A 240 1.30 0.44 -10.61
CA GLU A 240 1.70 0.41 -9.20
C GLU A 240 2.15 -0.98 -8.74
N PHE A 241 1.62 -2.05 -9.36
CA PHE A 241 2.08 -3.41 -9.15
C PHE A 241 3.29 -3.72 -10.04
N LEU A 242 3.34 -3.20 -11.27
CA LEU A 242 4.55 -3.32 -12.10
C LEU A 242 5.77 -2.84 -11.33
N LEU A 243 5.66 -1.69 -10.66
CA LEU A 243 6.71 -1.12 -9.83
C LEU A 243 7.08 -2.03 -8.65
N SER A 244 6.12 -2.58 -7.90
CA SER A 244 6.46 -3.43 -6.75
C SER A 244 7.10 -4.76 -7.17
N TYR A 245 6.66 -5.37 -8.26
CA TYR A 245 7.29 -6.59 -8.79
C TYR A 245 8.66 -6.33 -9.44
N ALA A 246 8.83 -5.20 -10.17
CA ALA A 246 10.13 -4.79 -10.70
C ALA A 246 11.13 -4.52 -9.56
N ARG A 247 10.70 -3.81 -8.51
CA ARG A 247 11.55 -3.56 -7.33
C ARG A 247 11.90 -4.84 -6.59
N ALA A 248 10.94 -5.73 -6.41
CA ALA A 248 11.19 -7.03 -5.79
C ALA A 248 12.27 -7.82 -6.57
N TRP A 249 12.20 -7.78 -7.91
CA TRP A 249 13.19 -8.40 -8.78
C TRP A 249 14.61 -7.84 -8.60
N THR A 250 14.77 -6.55 -8.29
CA THR A 250 16.11 -5.98 -8.03
C THR A 250 16.74 -6.52 -6.75
N LEU A 251 15.93 -7.04 -5.81
CA LEU A 251 16.42 -7.65 -4.56
C LEU A 251 16.54 -9.18 -4.67
N GLU A 252 15.71 -9.83 -5.50
CA GLU A 252 15.73 -11.28 -5.73
C GLU A 252 15.19 -11.64 -7.11
N GLN A 253 16.03 -12.29 -7.91
CA GLN A 253 15.72 -12.67 -9.30
C GLN A 253 14.87 -13.94 -9.38
N ASP A 254 13.68 -13.93 -8.80
CA ASP A 254 12.72 -15.06 -8.82
C ASP A 254 11.78 -14.99 -10.05
N PRO A 255 11.74 -16.03 -10.92
CA PRO A 255 10.93 -16.03 -12.15
C PRO A 255 9.44 -15.75 -11.97
N VAL A 256 8.88 -16.03 -10.79
CA VAL A 256 7.47 -15.72 -10.48
C VAL A 256 7.25 -14.21 -10.48
N LEU A 257 8.19 -13.44 -9.91
CA LEU A 257 8.12 -11.98 -9.88
C LEU A 257 8.22 -11.40 -11.30
N TRP A 258 9.13 -11.93 -12.12
CA TRP A 258 9.29 -11.50 -13.51
C TRP A 258 8.06 -11.78 -14.35
N THR A 259 7.43 -12.95 -14.18
CA THR A 259 6.20 -13.32 -14.91
C THR A 259 5.10 -12.29 -14.69
N VAL A 260 4.92 -11.82 -13.45
CA VAL A 260 3.94 -10.77 -13.14
C VAL A 260 4.34 -9.44 -13.78
N ALA A 261 5.57 -8.97 -13.56
CA ALA A 261 6.05 -7.72 -14.15
C ALA A 261 5.89 -7.72 -15.70
N ARG A 262 6.26 -8.82 -16.35
CA ARG A 262 6.15 -8.98 -17.80
C ARG A 262 4.71 -8.94 -18.28
N GLY A 263 3.80 -9.63 -17.59
CA GLY A 263 2.39 -9.62 -17.95
C GLY A 263 1.73 -8.25 -17.73
N ILE A 264 2.10 -7.53 -16.66
CA ILE A 264 1.61 -6.17 -16.41
C ILE A 264 2.11 -5.23 -17.50
N ALA A 265 3.41 -5.24 -17.82
CA ALA A 265 3.97 -4.38 -18.86
C ALA A 265 3.26 -4.58 -20.22
N ARG A 266 2.98 -5.84 -20.60
CA ARG A 266 2.17 -6.15 -21.79
C ARG A 266 0.75 -5.60 -21.69
N GLY A 267 0.09 -5.81 -20.55
CA GLY A 267 -1.26 -5.32 -20.30
C GLY A 267 -1.38 -3.79 -20.24
N GLN A 268 -0.28 -3.09 -19.96
CA GLN A 268 -0.17 -1.63 -19.94
C GLN A 268 0.34 -1.04 -21.26
N GLY A 269 0.43 -1.86 -22.32
CA GLY A 269 0.83 -1.40 -23.65
C GLY A 269 2.31 -1.03 -23.77
N LEU A 270 3.16 -1.49 -22.85
CA LEU A 270 4.61 -1.25 -22.85
C LEU A 270 5.37 -2.24 -23.75
N GLY A 271 4.66 -3.22 -24.31
CA GLY A 271 5.25 -4.33 -25.06
C GLY A 271 5.76 -5.44 -24.15
N ASP A 272 6.68 -6.24 -24.66
CA ASP A 272 7.27 -7.37 -23.95
C ASP A 272 8.63 -6.99 -23.35
N ILE A 273 8.73 -6.97 -22.02
CA ILE A 273 10.01 -6.67 -21.33
C ILE A 273 11.05 -7.79 -21.47
N GLY A 274 10.72 -8.92 -22.09
CA GLY A 274 11.67 -9.99 -22.40
C GLY A 274 11.65 -11.16 -21.41
N SER A 275 12.59 -12.08 -21.59
CA SER A 275 12.86 -13.16 -20.64
C SER A 275 13.51 -12.60 -19.36
N PRO A 276 13.56 -13.37 -18.25
CA PRO A 276 14.15 -12.90 -17.00
C PRO A 276 15.53 -12.27 -17.19
N GLY A 277 15.73 -11.05 -16.69
CA GLY A 277 16.95 -10.26 -16.91
C GLY A 277 16.92 -9.39 -18.18
N GLY A 278 15.83 -9.41 -18.94
CA GLY A 278 15.56 -8.47 -20.03
C GLY A 278 16.08 -8.83 -21.41
N ALA A 279 16.49 -10.09 -21.62
CA ALA A 279 16.87 -10.55 -22.95
C ALA A 279 15.63 -10.74 -23.87
N ASP A 280 15.84 -10.62 -25.19
CA ASP A 280 14.81 -10.80 -26.22
C ASP A 280 13.56 -9.93 -26.05
N HIS A 281 13.73 -8.73 -25.47
CA HIS A 281 12.63 -7.79 -25.27
C HIS A 281 12.03 -7.31 -26.60
N LYS A 282 10.72 -7.06 -26.60
CA LYS A 282 9.97 -6.43 -27.70
C LYS A 282 9.15 -5.28 -27.14
N LEU A 283 9.87 -4.28 -26.65
CA LEU A 283 9.30 -3.07 -26.07
C LEU A 283 8.48 -2.29 -27.12
N ASN A 284 7.39 -1.67 -26.68
CA ASN A 284 6.54 -0.86 -27.54
C ASN A 284 6.97 0.61 -27.48
N MET A 285 7.83 1.03 -28.41
CA MET A 285 8.29 2.43 -28.50
C MET A 285 7.20 3.39 -29.02
N ASP A 286 6.07 2.88 -29.49
CA ASP A 286 4.91 3.67 -29.92
C ASP A 286 3.81 3.73 -28.85
N THR A 287 4.11 3.33 -27.61
CA THR A 287 3.15 3.34 -26.50
C THR A 287 2.54 4.72 -26.27
N ASP A 288 1.27 4.74 -25.86
CA ASP A 288 0.53 5.91 -25.39
C ASP A 288 0.49 6.00 -23.84
N ASN A 289 1.14 5.06 -23.15
CA ASN A 289 1.25 5.08 -21.70
C ASN A 289 1.91 6.38 -21.24
N HIS A 290 1.33 6.97 -20.19
CA HIS A 290 1.73 8.24 -19.60
C HIS A 290 1.64 8.17 -18.07
N GLU A 291 1.80 6.97 -17.50
CA GLU A 291 1.72 6.73 -16.07
C GLU A 291 3.11 6.87 -15.43
N PRO A 292 3.29 7.78 -14.44
CA PRO A 292 4.59 7.96 -13.78
C PRO A 292 5.13 6.69 -13.10
N TYR A 293 4.24 5.80 -12.65
CA TYR A 293 4.62 4.50 -12.07
C TYR A 293 5.41 3.62 -13.05
N ALA A 294 5.05 3.66 -14.34
CA ALA A 294 5.74 2.87 -15.37
C ALA A 294 7.20 3.33 -15.55
N ILE A 295 7.47 4.65 -15.48
CA ILE A 295 8.83 5.20 -15.52
C ILE A 295 9.66 4.65 -14.35
N PHE A 296 9.14 4.73 -13.12
CA PHE A 296 9.86 4.20 -11.96
C PHE A 296 10.15 2.70 -12.10
N ALA A 297 9.20 1.92 -12.61
CA ALA A 297 9.38 0.49 -12.79
C ALA A 297 10.43 0.17 -13.86
N LEU A 298 10.45 0.92 -14.97
CA LEU A 298 11.44 0.77 -16.03
C LEU A 298 12.85 1.16 -15.57
N ILE A 299 12.99 2.15 -14.69
CA ILE A 299 14.25 2.48 -14.03
C ILE A 299 14.72 1.29 -13.16
N ASP A 300 13.83 0.70 -12.34
CA ASP A 300 14.17 -0.47 -11.52
C ASP A 300 14.60 -1.68 -12.38
N LEU A 301 13.90 -1.92 -13.50
CA LEU A 301 14.26 -2.97 -14.48
C LEU A 301 15.62 -2.68 -15.15
N TRP A 302 15.91 -1.44 -15.50
CA TRP A 302 17.23 -1.04 -16.02
C TRP A 302 18.33 -1.27 -14.98
N GLN A 303 18.13 -0.86 -13.73
CA GLN A 303 19.11 -1.07 -12.67
C GLN A 303 19.44 -2.55 -12.45
N ALA A 304 18.45 -3.44 -12.56
CA ALA A 304 18.65 -4.87 -12.37
C ALA A 304 19.27 -5.60 -13.57
N SER A 305 19.14 -5.05 -14.78
CA SER A 305 19.51 -5.74 -16.03
C SER A 305 20.64 -5.07 -16.82
N GLY A 306 20.88 -3.79 -16.60
CA GLY A 306 21.73 -2.94 -17.44
C GLY A 306 21.14 -2.59 -18.82
N GLN A 307 19.91 -3.04 -19.14
CA GLN A 307 19.33 -2.88 -20.47
C GLN A 307 18.82 -1.45 -20.69
N LYS A 308 19.59 -0.65 -21.45
CA LYS A 308 19.26 0.76 -21.75
C LYS A 308 17.93 0.95 -22.47
N ALA A 309 17.43 -0.08 -23.16
CA ALA A 309 16.15 -0.02 -23.85
C ALA A 309 14.97 0.28 -22.90
N TYR A 310 15.06 -0.11 -21.62
CA TYR A 310 14.05 0.26 -20.63
C TYR A 310 14.05 1.77 -20.33
N LEU A 311 15.22 2.42 -20.26
CA LEU A 311 15.30 3.88 -20.12
C LEU A 311 14.78 4.59 -21.36
N THR A 312 15.06 4.07 -22.56
CA THR A 312 14.50 4.62 -23.81
C THR A 312 12.98 4.53 -23.83
N LEU A 313 12.39 3.43 -23.35
CA LEU A 313 10.94 3.33 -23.21
C LEU A 313 10.40 4.28 -22.13
N ALA A 314 11.11 4.44 -21.00
CA ALA A 314 10.72 5.38 -19.96
C ALA A 314 10.72 6.83 -20.46
N ASP A 315 11.68 7.19 -21.32
CA ASP A 315 11.75 8.49 -22.01
C ASP A 315 10.56 8.72 -22.94
N ARG A 316 10.13 7.67 -23.67
CA ARG A 316 8.90 7.73 -24.47
C ARG A 316 7.65 8.01 -23.60
N ILE A 317 7.58 7.42 -22.42
CA ILE A 317 6.48 7.67 -21.47
C ILE A 317 6.58 9.10 -20.89
N ALA A 318 7.79 9.58 -20.61
CA ALA A 318 8.05 10.95 -20.18
C ALA A 318 7.54 11.98 -21.21
N ASP A 319 7.82 11.75 -22.49
CA ASP A 319 7.28 12.55 -23.59
C ASP A 319 5.75 12.56 -23.60
N ASN A 320 5.12 11.40 -23.40
CA ASN A 320 3.66 11.31 -23.33
C ASN A 320 3.10 12.09 -22.14
N ILE A 321 3.74 12.03 -20.96
CA ILE A 321 3.38 12.83 -19.78
C ILE A 321 3.48 14.32 -20.10
N LEU A 322 4.60 14.78 -20.66
CA LEU A 322 4.82 16.18 -20.99
C LEU A 322 3.81 16.68 -22.03
N LYS A 323 3.46 15.85 -23.01
CA LYS A 323 2.51 16.20 -24.07
C LYS A 323 1.05 16.25 -23.59
N THR A 324 0.65 15.34 -22.70
CA THR A 324 -0.77 15.12 -22.38
C THR A 324 -1.17 15.56 -20.97
N ARG A 325 -0.22 15.60 -20.04
CA ARG A 325 -0.48 15.86 -18.61
C ARG A 325 0.03 17.22 -18.14
N ARG A 326 0.93 17.87 -18.89
CA ARG A 326 1.39 19.22 -18.58
C ARG A 326 0.42 20.26 -19.16
N VAL A 327 -0.39 20.87 -18.28
CA VAL A 327 -1.42 21.83 -18.65
C VAL A 327 -1.19 23.13 -17.86
N ASN A 328 -1.08 24.26 -18.57
CA ASN A 328 -0.92 25.60 -17.97
C ASN A 328 0.20 25.69 -16.91
N GLY A 329 1.29 24.96 -17.11
CA GLY A 329 2.43 24.95 -16.18
C GLY A 329 2.34 23.95 -15.02
N PHE A 330 1.25 23.19 -14.90
CA PHE A 330 1.06 22.15 -13.88
C PHE A 330 0.97 20.75 -14.50
N PHE A 331 1.16 19.71 -13.69
CA PHE A 331 0.88 18.32 -14.05
C PHE A 331 -0.49 17.89 -13.52
N MET A 332 -1.31 17.29 -14.38
CA MET A 332 -2.70 16.95 -14.07
C MET A 332 -3.08 15.57 -14.60
N ASP A 333 -3.59 14.70 -13.72
CA ASP A 333 -4.07 13.35 -14.07
C ASP A 333 -5.36 13.37 -14.92
N ASN A 334 -6.03 14.51 -14.99
CA ASN A 334 -7.09 14.78 -15.94
C ASN A 334 -6.93 16.22 -16.43
N PRO A 335 -6.67 16.46 -17.74
CA PRO A 335 -6.55 17.82 -18.30
C PRO A 335 -7.79 18.69 -18.11
N GLN A 336 -8.95 18.08 -17.84
CA GLN A 336 -10.21 18.77 -17.55
C GLN A 336 -10.45 19.00 -16.05
N ALA A 337 -9.54 18.57 -15.17
CA ALA A 337 -9.69 18.83 -13.74
C ALA A 337 -9.60 20.33 -13.45
N GLU A 338 -10.36 20.80 -12.47
CA GLU A 338 -10.34 22.20 -12.04
C GLU A 338 -9.07 22.55 -11.25
N TYR A 339 -8.49 21.56 -10.56
CA TYR A 339 -7.35 21.72 -9.65
C TYR A 339 -6.22 20.78 -10.04
N ALA A 340 -4.99 21.30 -9.97
CA ALA A 340 -3.78 20.49 -10.00
C ALA A 340 -3.31 20.20 -8.56
N SER A 341 -2.75 19.00 -8.33
CA SER A 341 -2.04 18.70 -7.08
C SER A 341 -0.59 19.13 -7.21
N ILE A 342 -0.09 19.93 -6.26
CA ILE A 342 1.35 20.23 -6.16
C ILE A 342 2.19 19.00 -5.78
N ASP A 343 1.52 17.95 -5.31
CA ASP A 343 2.10 16.64 -4.97
C ASP A 343 1.86 15.62 -6.10
N ASN A 344 1.69 16.09 -7.35
CA ASN A 344 1.64 15.20 -8.51
C ASN A 344 3.01 14.53 -8.70
N ILE A 345 3.01 13.23 -8.98
CA ILE A 345 4.23 12.42 -9.04
C ILE A 345 4.91 12.41 -10.42
N ALA A 346 4.27 12.97 -11.46
CA ALA A 346 4.88 13.12 -12.78
C ALA A 346 6.26 13.84 -12.74
N PRO A 347 6.41 15.03 -12.13
CA PRO A 347 7.71 15.69 -12.05
C PRO A 347 8.75 14.86 -11.27
N TYR A 348 8.32 14.08 -10.28
CA TYR A 348 9.21 13.17 -9.55
C TYR A 348 9.74 12.07 -10.49
N ALA A 349 8.86 11.41 -11.24
CA ALA A 349 9.28 10.39 -12.21
C ALA A 349 10.23 10.95 -13.29
N LEU A 350 9.95 12.16 -13.80
CA LEU A 350 10.82 12.84 -14.77
C LEU A 350 12.22 13.13 -14.18
N LEU A 351 12.30 13.62 -12.94
CA LEU A 351 13.60 13.84 -12.28
C LEU A 351 14.36 12.53 -12.01
N ALA A 352 13.64 11.47 -11.63
CA ALA A 352 14.26 10.16 -11.42
C ALA A 352 14.80 9.56 -12.73
N LEU A 353 14.10 9.80 -13.85
CA LEU A 353 14.56 9.38 -15.18
C LEU A 353 15.82 10.14 -15.61
N GLU A 354 15.84 11.47 -15.44
CA GLU A 354 17.03 12.27 -15.73
C GLU A 354 18.24 11.80 -14.90
N ALA A 355 18.02 11.58 -13.60
CA ALA A 355 19.05 11.05 -12.71
C ALA A 355 19.54 9.65 -13.15
N ALA A 356 18.68 8.81 -13.73
CA ALA A 356 19.08 7.52 -14.28
C ALA A 356 19.92 7.67 -15.56
N PHE A 357 19.57 8.61 -16.46
CA PHE A 357 20.37 8.91 -17.64
C PHE A 357 21.76 9.48 -17.31
N GLU A 358 21.85 10.26 -16.23
CA GLU A 358 23.13 10.76 -15.69
C GLU A 358 23.94 9.70 -14.91
N ASP A 359 23.45 8.46 -14.80
CA ASP A 359 24.04 7.40 -13.97
C ASP A 359 24.16 7.78 -12.47
N LYS A 360 23.22 8.60 -12.00
CA LYS A 360 23.10 9.09 -10.61
C LYS A 360 21.73 8.78 -10.00
N PRO A 361 21.20 7.54 -10.08
CA PRO A 361 19.85 7.25 -9.59
C PRO A 361 19.67 7.51 -8.09
N GLY A 362 20.75 7.56 -7.31
CA GLY A 362 20.71 7.93 -5.88
C GLY A 362 20.59 9.43 -5.59
N ALA A 363 20.62 10.29 -6.61
CA ALA A 363 20.46 11.74 -6.45
C ALA A 363 19.00 12.16 -6.14
N VAL A 364 18.04 11.28 -6.46
CA VAL A 364 16.62 11.48 -6.18
C VAL A 364 16.19 10.47 -5.11
N ALA A 365 15.37 10.91 -4.15
CA ALA A 365 14.84 10.04 -3.11
C ALA A 365 14.11 8.81 -3.72
N PRO A 366 14.08 7.66 -3.04
CA PRO A 366 13.34 6.50 -3.52
C PRO A 366 11.83 6.76 -3.46
N PHE A 367 11.12 6.50 -4.57
CA PHE A 367 9.67 6.66 -4.62
C PHE A 367 8.96 5.49 -3.91
N LEU A 368 8.15 5.78 -2.88
CA LEU A 368 7.48 4.79 -2.03
C LEU A 368 5.95 4.76 -2.15
N ASN A 369 5.35 5.62 -2.98
CA ASN A 369 3.91 5.71 -3.20
C ASN A 369 3.06 6.03 -1.94
N GLY A 370 3.42 7.07 -1.17
CA GLY A 370 2.73 7.43 0.07
C GLY A 370 2.11 8.83 0.05
N ALA A 371 0.87 9.00 -0.45
CA ALA A 371 0.07 10.20 -0.16
C ALA A 371 -1.43 9.97 -0.38
N ARG A 372 -2.26 10.27 0.63
CA ARG A 372 -3.71 10.55 0.47
C ARG A 372 -4.19 11.55 1.51
N ILE A 373 -4.85 12.63 1.06
CA ILE A 373 -5.61 13.53 1.95
C ILE A 373 -7.09 13.16 1.85
N HIS A 374 -7.73 12.85 2.97
CA HIS A 374 -9.18 12.72 3.03
C HIS A 374 -9.81 13.98 3.63
N ARG A 375 -10.45 14.80 2.80
CA ARG A 375 -11.44 15.80 3.22
C ARG A 375 -12.65 15.72 2.31
N ARG A 376 -13.84 15.66 2.91
CA ARG A 376 -15.10 15.86 2.20
C ARG A 376 -15.66 17.21 2.61
N ARG A 377 -15.72 18.17 1.68
CA ARG A 377 -16.55 19.36 1.80
C ARG A 377 -17.77 19.15 0.91
N LEU A 378 -18.96 19.10 1.51
CA LEU A 378 -20.21 19.09 0.77
C LEU A 378 -20.54 20.54 0.35
N PRO A 379 -20.98 20.81 -0.89
CA PRO A 379 -21.67 22.05 -1.22
C PRO A 379 -23.05 22.07 -0.55
N ASP A 380 -23.40 23.21 0.04
CA ASP A 380 -24.53 23.51 0.93
C ASP A 380 -25.93 23.10 0.44
N ALA A 381 -26.77 22.56 1.35
CA ALA A 381 -28.21 22.85 1.42
C ALA A 381 -28.87 22.31 2.71
N ARG A 382 -28.68 22.99 3.86
CA ARG A 382 -29.76 23.21 4.86
C ARG A 382 -29.51 24.52 5.61
N ARG A 383 -29.54 25.63 4.88
CA ARG A 383 -30.01 26.91 5.46
C ARG A 383 -31.52 26.97 5.24
N HIS A 384 -32.30 26.49 6.19
CA HIS A 384 -33.67 26.95 6.34
C HIS A 384 -34.00 27.25 7.80
N ARG A 385 -34.26 28.55 7.99
CA ARG A 385 -35.20 29.15 8.93
C ARG A 385 -34.89 29.00 10.42
N ALA A 386 -34.29 30.07 10.93
CA ALA A 386 -34.84 30.88 12.01
C ALA A 386 -35.95 30.21 12.83
N LEU A 387 -35.59 29.81 14.06
CA LEU A 387 -36.43 30.02 15.22
C LEU A 387 -35.51 30.55 16.33
N PHE A 388 -35.33 31.87 16.32
CA PHE A 388 -35.22 32.60 17.57
C PHE A 388 -36.49 32.28 18.37
N HIS A 389 -36.35 31.68 19.54
CA HIS A 389 -37.29 31.96 20.62
C HIS A 389 -36.53 32.43 21.85
N PRO A 390 -36.83 33.65 22.35
CA PRO A 390 -36.26 34.16 23.57
C PRO A 390 -37.08 33.65 24.76
N ARG A 391 -36.46 33.73 25.94
CA ARG A 391 -37.02 33.90 27.30
C ARG A 391 -36.08 33.15 28.25
N ARG A 392 -35.73 33.65 29.42
CA ARG A 392 -35.92 34.93 30.11
C ARG A 392 -34.97 34.89 31.29
#